data_AF-A0A1F6S3Q6-F1
#
_entry.id   AF-A0A1F6S3Q6-F1
#
_cell.length_a   1.000
_cell.length_b   1.000
_cell.length_c   1.000
_cell.angle_alpha   90.00
_cell.angle_beta   90.00
_cell.angle_gamma   90.00
#
_symmetry.space_group_name_H-M   'P 1'
#
loop_
_entity.id
_entity.type
_entity.pdbx_description
1 polymer ?
#
loop_
_entity_poly.entity_id
_entity_poly.type
_entity_poly.pdbx_seq_one_letter_code
_entity_poly.pdbx_strand_id
1 'polypeptide(L)'
;MNLPLLEKLKKWQSDRARRDNVEAYRVLPYLTLEEIARREPKSAEELLEIKGIKEKKLARYGKEIISIVSGDLSLTTARGIGGQGNLLQNNTDDQVAVRDEDKIFEVGEYLDFLNTKLLEAEAKIKGEVSSVENRGNYIFFGIKDKEDESLLNCFIWGNDYEISGVGLEEGMEVIIWGYPNVYKPSGRMSFQTKLIEVVGEGALKKAYDELKNKLENEGLFAPERKKPIPDFSHKIGLITSHQGAAIGDFTSNLGSYGFQIKFYPSRVEGKQAVFDLVKALKWFNKNMPELDVIVLVRGGGSFESLQAFNTESLVREIASSKIPVLAGVGHEKDISLAALAADKMVSTPTGAAVKLTKSWDEAASKVDAAERELISYLSEIFERFDQAKIKLHREFEKIGQAVFYGREKINNISKNVSAIFGRCILEIKETIRNIESQLNLNNPERQLKLGYSLASFKGKIIRSIKDVRIGDNLDIKVSDGELKSKIFKVRPWTKTTYPKGKL
;
A
#
# COMPACT_ATOMS: atom_id res chain seq x y z
N MET A 1 -44.70 9.67 35.39
CA MET A 1 -44.01 10.52 34.39
C MET A 1 -44.54 10.08 33.03
N ASN A 2 -45.16 10.99 32.28
CA ASN A 2 -45.78 10.65 31.00
C ASN A 2 -44.70 10.64 29.90
N LEU A 3 -44.08 9.48 29.69
CA LEU A 3 -43.00 9.29 28.71
C LEU A 3 -43.39 9.70 27.28
N PRO A 4 -44.60 9.38 26.77
CA PRO A 4 -45.07 9.87 25.47
C PRO A 4 -45.15 11.39 25.34
N LEU A 5 -45.58 12.08 26.41
CA LEU A 5 -45.67 13.54 26.43
C LEU A 5 -44.28 14.18 26.42
N LEU A 6 -43.32 13.60 27.14
CA LEU A 6 -41.93 14.05 27.17
C LEU A 6 -41.27 13.97 25.78
N GLU A 7 -41.54 12.91 25.01
CA GLU A 7 -41.04 12.79 23.63
C GLU A 7 -41.63 13.84 22.69
N LYS A 8 -42.93 14.13 22.81
CA LYS A 8 -43.58 15.21 22.05
C LYS A 8 -42.97 16.58 22.38
N LEU A 9 -42.71 16.84 23.66
CA LEU A 9 -42.08 18.08 24.13
C LEU A 9 -40.62 18.20 23.65
N LYS A 10 -39.84 17.11 23.62
CA LYS A 10 -38.48 17.07 23.05
C LYS A 10 -38.47 17.37 21.55
N LYS A 11 -39.44 16.82 20.82
CA LYS A 11 -39.58 17.05 19.38
C LYS A 11 -39.95 18.50 19.10
N TRP A 12 -40.94 19.04 19.80
CA TRP A 12 -41.30 20.46 19.72
C TRP A 12 -40.13 21.38 20.09
N GLN A 13 -39.38 21.07 21.15
CA GLN A 13 -38.20 21.84 21.56
C GLN A 13 -37.15 21.87 20.44
N SER A 14 -36.89 20.72 19.80
CA SER A 14 -35.90 20.61 18.71
C SER A 14 -36.34 21.35 17.45
N ASP A 15 -37.63 21.28 17.10
CA ASP A 15 -38.19 22.00 15.95
C ASP A 15 -38.21 23.51 16.20
N ARG A 16 -38.51 23.93 17.44
CA ARG A 16 -38.46 25.34 17.83
C ARG A 16 -37.04 25.89 17.88
N ALA A 17 -36.09 25.10 18.38
CA ALA A 17 -34.66 25.43 18.39
C ALA A 17 -34.12 25.70 16.98
N ARG A 18 -34.53 24.87 16.00
CA ARG A 18 -34.21 25.07 14.58
C ARG A 18 -34.83 26.35 14.03
N ARG A 19 -36.08 26.67 14.37
CA ARG A 19 -36.76 27.90 13.91
C ARG A 19 -36.15 29.16 14.50
N ASP A 20 -35.84 29.14 15.80
CA ASP A 20 -35.28 30.28 16.52
C ASP A 20 -33.75 30.38 16.34
N ASN A 21 -33.12 29.46 15.59
CA ASN A 21 -31.67 29.33 15.39
C ASN A 21 -30.85 29.38 16.70
N VAL A 22 -31.33 28.65 17.71
CA VAL A 22 -30.69 28.53 19.03
C VAL A 22 -30.63 27.08 19.47
N GLU A 23 -29.68 26.73 20.32
CA GLU A 23 -29.57 25.38 20.89
C GLU A 23 -30.82 24.98 21.69
N ALA A 24 -31.23 23.71 21.60
CA ALA A 24 -32.47 23.20 22.19
C ALA A 24 -32.61 23.47 23.70
N TYR A 25 -31.52 23.36 24.46
CA TYR A 25 -31.51 23.63 25.89
C TYR A 25 -31.76 25.11 26.25
N ARG A 26 -31.53 26.06 25.31
CA ARG A 26 -31.81 27.49 25.53
C ARG A 26 -33.30 27.78 25.46
N VAL A 27 -34.05 27.05 24.62
CA VAL A 27 -35.53 27.12 24.54
C VAL A 27 -36.12 26.73 25.90
N LEU A 28 -35.92 25.47 26.30
CA LEU A 28 -36.20 25.00 27.67
C LEU A 28 -35.14 23.98 28.10
N PRO A 29 -34.64 24.01 29.35
CA PRO A 29 -33.76 22.97 29.86
C PRO A 29 -34.46 21.62 29.95
N TYR A 30 -33.70 20.53 29.81
CA TYR A 30 -34.23 19.18 29.84
C TYR A 30 -34.97 18.85 31.15
N LEU A 31 -34.44 19.28 32.29
CA LEU A 31 -35.09 19.16 33.61
C LEU A 31 -36.48 19.81 33.65
N THR A 32 -36.65 20.95 32.97
CA THR A 32 -37.94 21.66 32.93
C THR A 32 -38.95 20.89 32.08
N LEU A 33 -38.53 20.25 30.98
CA LEU A 33 -39.41 19.40 30.16
C LEU A 33 -39.86 18.14 30.91
N GLU A 34 -38.98 17.55 31.73
CA GLU A 34 -39.34 16.42 32.59
C GLU A 34 -40.34 16.81 33.68
N GLU A 35 -40.21 18.01 34.27
CA GLU A 35 -41.18 18.53 35.24
C GLU A 35 -42.54 18.82 34.59
N ILE A 36 -42.57 19.40 33.37
CA ILE A 36 -43.81 19.60 32.60
C ILE A 36 -44.50 18.25 32.32
N ALA A 37 -43.74 17.26 31.85
CA ALA A 37 -44.28 15.91 31.57
C ALA A 37 -44.67 15.12 32.82
N ARG A 38 -44.29 15.59 34.02
CA ARG A 38 -44.69 14.99 35.30
C ARG A 38 -45.93 15.67 35.89
N ARG A 39 -46.03 16.99 35.80
CA ARG A 39 -47.12 17.77 36.42
C ARG A 39 -48.31 18.01 35.48
N GLU A 40 -48.11 17.92 34.17
CA GLU A 40 -49.15 18.13 33.14
C GLU A 40 -49.96 19.43 33.36
N PRO A 41 -49.29 20.60 33.46
CA PRO A 41 -49.97 21.86 33.76
C PRO A 41 -50.94 22.25 32.64
N LYS A 42 -52.17 22.60 33.01
CA LYS A 42 -53.25 22.95 32.05
C LYS A 42 -53.50 24.46 31.97
N SER A 43 -52.85 25.24 32.83
CA SER A 43 -52.97 26.70 32.84
C SER A 43 -51.60 27.39 32.83
N ALA A 44 -51.59 28.67 32.44
CA ALA A 44 -50.37 29.47 32.42
C ALA A 44 -49.82 29.73 33.84
N GLU A 45 -50.69 29.71 34.86
CA GLU A 45 -50.34 29.86 36.26
C GLU A 45 -49.61 28.62 36.80
N GLU A 46 -50.07 27.42 36.44
CA GLU A 46 -49.41 26.16 36.81
C GLU A 46 -48.04 25.98 36.13
N LEU A 47 -47.84 26.55 34.94
CA LEU A 47 -46.53 26.56 34.26
C LEU A 47 -45.51 27.48 34.94
N LEU A 48 -45.95 28.56 35.59
CA LEU A 48 -45.06 29.47 36.33
C LEU A 48 -44.49 28.84 37.61
N GLU A 49 -45.18 27.85 38.18
CA GLU A 49 -44.71 27.12 39.36
C GLU A 49 -43.60 26.09 39.05
N ILE A 50 -43.32 25.84 37.76
CA ILE A 50 -42.31 24.88 37.32
C ILE A 50 -40.93 25.53 37.28
N LYS A 51 -39.93 24.85 37.86
CA LYS A 51 -38.59 25.40 38.01
C LYS A 51 -37.91 25.53 36.64
N GLY A 52 -37.75 26.76 36.16
CA GLY A 52 -37.11 27.09 34.88
C GLY A 52 -37.99 27.84 33.88
N ILE A 53 -39.29 28.01 34.18
CA ILE A 53 -40.20 28.87 33.42
C ILE A 53 -40.36 30.19 34.16
N LYS A 54 -39.93 31.29 33.54
CA LYS A 54 -40.16 32.65 34.01
C LYS A 54 -41.15 33.34 33.07
N GLU A 55 -41.71 34.47 33.47
CA GLU A 55 -42.69 35.27 32.70
C GLU A 55 -42.30 35.46 31.21
N LYS A 56 -41.02 35.75 30.91
CA LYS A 56 -40.54 35.88 29.52
C LYS A 56 -40.66 34.60 28.69
N LYS A 57 -40.41 33.43 29.29
CA LYS A 57 -40.54 32.14 28.60
C LYS A 57 -42.00 31.69 28.51
N LEU A 58 -42.80 32.01 29.52
CA LEU A 58 -44.25 31.78 29.49
C LEU A 58 -44.91 32.60 28.37
N ALA A 59 -44.56 33.88 28.24
CA ALA A 59 -45.07 34.74 27.18
C ALA A 59 -44.72 34.22 25.77
N ARG A 60 -43.52 33.65 25.61
CA ARG A 60 -43.02 33.20 24.30
C ARG A 60 -43.44 31.77 23.93
N TYR A 61 -43.58 30.87 24.90
CA TYR A 61 -43.76 29.43 24.64
C TYR A 61 -44.96 28.82 25.38
N GLY A 62 -45.59 29.53 26.32
CA GLY A 62 -46.63 28.99 27.19
C GLY A 62 -47.84 28.43 26.42
N LYS A 63 -48.33 29.16 25.40
CA LYS A 63 -49.48 28.70 24.59
C LYS A 63 -49.20 27.39 23.84
N GLU A 64 -48.01 27.24 23.27
CA GLU A 64 -47.60 26.03 22.53
C GLU A 64 -47.42 24.84 23.46
N ILE A 65 -46.84 25.05 24.65
CA ILE A 65 -46.64 23.99 25.64
C ILE A 65 -48.00 23.52 26.20
N ILE A 66 -48.91 24.44 26.53
CA ILE A 66 -50.25 24.09 27.01
C ILE A 66 -51.03 23.31 25.94
N SER A 67 -50.94 23.69 24.66
CA SER A 67 -51.55 22.93 23.56
C SER A 67 -51.03 21.49 23.49
N ILE A 68 -49.72 21.28 23.65
CA ILE A 68 -49.11 19.93 23.63
C ILE A 68 -49.54 19.09 24.84
N VAL A 69 -49.68 19.72 26.02
CA VAL A 69 -50.09 19.05 27.27
C VAL A 69 -51.59 18.74 27.29
N SER A 70 -52.43 19.65 26.80
CA SER A 70 -53.90 19.50 26.77
C SER A 70 -54.40 18.49 25.73
N GLY A 71 -53.52 18.02 24.85
CA GLY A 71 -53.85 16.96 23.89
C GLY A 71 -54.69 17.41 22.70
N ASP A 72 -54.87 18.72 22.49
CA ASP A 72 -55.51 19.26 21.29
C ASP A 72 -54.58 19.07 20.09
N LEU A 73 -54.82 17.96 19.40
CA LEU A 73 -54.11 17.53 18.22
C LEU A 73 -54.76 18.13 16.96
N SER A 74 -54.74 19.44 16.83
CA SER A 74 -54.85 20.10 15.53
C SER A 74 -53.52 20.82 15.26
N LEU A 75 -52.88 20.43 14.15
CA LEU A 75 -51.57 20.89 13.64
C LEU A 75 -50.35 19.99 13.90
N THR A 76 -50.45 18.69 13.56
CA THR A 76 -49.39 17.85 12.94
C THR A 76 -49.98 16.43 12.80
N THR A 77 -50.22 15.82 11.64
CA THR A 77 -49.39 15.58 10.45
C THR A 77 -50.20 14.76 9.43
N ALA A 78 -50.02 14.96 8.13
CA ALA A 78 -50.03 13.88 7.12
C ALA A 78 -49.00 14.27 6.02
N ARG A 79 -47.82 13.61 5.96
CA ARG A 79 -47.47 12.41 5.13
C ARG A 79 -47.61 12.73 3.62
N GLY A 80 -46.63 12.54 2.73
CA GLY A 80 -45.48 11.65 2.68
C GLY A 80 -45.74 10.48 1.70
N ILE A 81 -45.20 10.58 0.47
CA ILE A 81 -44.93 9.54 -0.56
C ILE A 81 -46.18 8.79 -1.09
N GLY A 82 -46.48 8.63 -2.38
CA GLY A 82 -45.85 8.89 -3.67
C GLY A 82 -46.69 8.14 -4.74
N GLY A 83 -46.42 8.37 -6.03
CA GLY A 83 -46.94 7.53 -7.11
C GLY A 83 -47.93 8.22 -8.04
N GLN A 84 -47.62 8.13 -9.34
CA GLN A 84 -48.48 8.47 -10.45
C GLN A 84 -49.90 7.90 -10.29
N GLY A 85 -50.86 8.65 -10.82
CA GLY A 85 -51.93 8.04 -11.59
C GLY A 85 -53.30 8.03 -10.93
N ASN A 86 -54.15 8.87 -11.52
CA ASN A 86 -55.56 8.64 -11.81
C ASN A 86 -56.65 9.05 -10.81
N LEU A 87 -57.46 9.96 -11.36
CA LEU A 87 -58.92 9.89 -11.50
C LEU A 87 -59.78 10.37 -10.32
N LEU A 88 -60.52 11.42 -10.70
CA LEU A 88 -61.90 11.76 -10.33
C LEU A 88 -62.10 12.58 -9.05
N GLN A 89 -62.32 13.89 -9.29
CA GLN A 89 -63.60 14.55 -9.04
C GLN A 89 -64.39 14.04 -7.81
N ASN A 90 -64.51 14.86 -6.76
CA ASN A 90 -65.57 15.88 -6.67
C ASN A 90 -65.74 16.38 -5.23
N ASN A 91 -66.10 17.67 -5.16
CA ASN A 91 -66.99 18.32 -4.20
C ASN A 91 -66.45 18.53 -2.77
N THR A 92 -66.06 19.77 -2.49
CA THR A 92 -66.84 20.88 -1.90
C THR A 92 -66.73 20.84 -0.38
N ASP A 93 -65.97 21.79 0.17
CA ASP A 93 -66.56 22.77 1.08
C ASP A 93 -65.58 23.92 1.31
N ASP A 94 -66.05 25.11 0.97
CA ASP A 94 -65.47 26.42 1.23
C ASP A 94 -65.19 26.61 2.72
N GLN A 95 -63.98 27.05 3.09
CA GLN A 95 -63.77 27.86 4.30
C GLN A 95 -62.75 28.99 4.06
N VAL A 96 -63.35 30.11 3.68
CA VAL A 96 -62.96 31.53 3.76
C VAL A 96 -61.83 31.85 4.76
N ALA A 97 -60.77 32.47 4.24
CA ALA A 97 -59.73 33.15 5.02
C ALA A 97 -60.30 34.40 5.69
N VAL A 98 -60.20 34.47 7.02
CA VAL A 98 -60.57 35.65 7.81
C VAL A 98 -59.61 36.79 7.46
N ARG A 99 -60.13 37.82 6.79
CA ARG A 99 -59.46 39.09 6.57
C ARG A 99 -59.72 39.99 7.79
N ASP A 100 -58.68 40.51 8.41
CA ASP A 100 -58.77 41.63 9.37
C ASP A 100 -59.11 42.91 8.57
N GLU A 101 -60.39 43.09 8.20
CA GLU A 101 -60.85 44.22 7.38
C GLU A 101 -61.01 45.55 8.16
N ASP A 102 -60.93 45.53 9.49
CA ASP A 102 -61.27 46.70 10.34
C ASP A 102 -60.07 47.40 11.01
N LYS A 103 -58.81 46.98 10.75
CA LYS A 103 -57.64 47.67 11.32
C LYS A 103 -57.27 48.89 10.45
N ILE A 104 -57.52 50.09 10.96
CA ILE A 104 -57.06 51.34 10.35
C ILE A 104 -55.57 51.51 10.64
N PHE A 105 -54.74 51.46 9.59
CA PHE A 105 -53.29 51.70 9.68
C PHE A 105 -52.97 53.18 9.43
N GLU A 106 -52.04 53.74 10.21
CA GLU A 106 -51.36 54.96 9.80
C GLU A 106 -50.41 54.68 8.62
N VAL A 107 -50.17 55.67 7.76
CA VAL A 107 -49.38 55.49 6.52
C VAL A 107 -48.01 54.84 6.78
N GLY A 108 -47.32 55.24 7.85
CA GLY A 108 -46.04 54.65 8.25
C GLY A 108 -46.18 53.20 8.73
N GLU A 109 -47.21 52.90 9.52
CA GLU A 109 -47.49 51.56 10.05
C GLU A 109 -47.86 50.58 8.94
N TYR A 110 -48.62 51.04 7.93
CA TYR A 110 -48.96 50.22 6.76
C TYR A 110 -47.73 49.87 5.93
N LEU A 111 -46.81 50.81 5.73
CA LEU A 111 -45.57 50.56 4.99
C LEU A 111 -44.62 49.64 5.75
N ASP A 112 -44.57 49.72 7.09
CA ASP A 112 -43.83 48.77 7.92
C ASP A 112 -44.43 47.36 7.86
N PHE A 113 -45.75 47.26 7.92
CA PHE A 113 -46.46 46.00 7.73
C PHE A 113 -46.18 45.39 6.34
N LEU A 114 -46.25 46.22 5.29
CA LEU A 114 -45.96 45.80 3.91
C LEU A 114 -44.51 45.31 3.77
N ASN A 115 -43.52 46.08 4.25
CA ASN A 115 -42.12 45.68 4.21
C ASN A 115 -41.85 44.39 5.00
N THR A 116 -42.52 44.19 6.13
CA THR A 116 -42.43 42.95 6.91
C THR A 116 -42.91 41.74 6.11
N LYS A 117 -43.98 41.91 5.33
CA LYS A 117 -44.50 40.85 4.45
C LYS A 117 -43.65 40.66 3.19
N LEU A 118 -43.11 41.73 2.62
CA LEU A 118 -42.23 41.67 1.46
C LEU A 118 -40.87 41.04 1.78
N LEU A 119 -40.39 41.13 3.02
CA LEU A 119 -39.20 40.41 3.49
C LEU A 119 -39.33 38.88 3.37
N GLU A 120 -40.55 38.34 3.48
CA GLU A 120 -40.81 36.91 3.26
C GLU A 120 -40.64 36.50 1.79
N ALA A 121 -40.70 37.46 0.85
CA ALA A 121 -40.55 37.27 -0.58
C ALA A 121 -39.08 37.42 -1.05
N GLU A 122 -38.13 36.94 -0.25
CA GLU A 122 -36.73 36.86 -0.67
C GLU A 122 -36.57 35.89 -1.85
N ALA A 123 -35.97 36.36 -2.94
CA ALA A 123 -35.91 35.61 -4.19
C ALA A 123 -34.59 35.80 -4.93
N LYS A 124 -34.27 34.84 -5.80
CA LYS A 124 -33.22 34.97 -6.80
C LYS A 124 -33.86 35.33 -8.14
N ILE A 125 -33.45 36.44 -8.73
CA ILE A 125 -34.03 36.99 -9.96
C ILE A 125 -32.94 37.03 -11.02
N LYS A 126 -33.23 36.51 -12.20
CA LYS A 126 -32.33 36.55 -13.36
C LYS A 126 -32.81 37.64 -14.31
N GLY A 127 -31.90 38.45 -14.84
CA GLY A 127 -32.23 39.48 -15.81
C GLY A 127 -30.99 40.13 -16.43
N GLU A 128 -31.19 40.95 -17.45
CA GLU A 128 -30.14 41.75 -18.09
C GLU A 128 -30.09 43.14 -17.47
N VAL A 129 -28.90 43.65 -17.16
CA VAL A 129 -28.70 44.98 -16.59
C VAL A 129 -29.06 46.04 -17.64
N SER A 130 -30.04 46.90 -17.32
CA SER A 130 -30.53 47.94 -18.24
C SER A 130 -29.90 49.32 -17.98
N SER A 131 -29.54 49.62 -16.73
CA SER A 131 -28.92 50.88 -16.32
C SER A 131 -28.15 50.68 -15.02
N VAL A 132 -27.06 51.43 -14.84
CA VAL A 132 -26.24 51.42 -13.61
C VAL A 132 -25.92 52.84 -13.19
N GLU A 133 -26.40 53.26 -12.01
CA GLU A 133 -26.08 54.53 -11.37
C GLU A 133 -25.32 54.29 -10.05
N ASN A 134 -24.04 54.66 -10.02
CA ASN A 134 -23.25 54.63 -8.80
C ASN A 134 -23.39 55.95 -8.02
N ARG A 135 -24.01 55.90 -6.83
CA ARG A 135 -24.15 57.04 -5.91
C ARG A 135 -23.29 56.85 -4.66
N GLY A 136 -22.05 56.40 -4.84
CA GLY A 136 -21.00 56.29 -3.82
C GLY A 136 -21.25 55.20 -2.78
N ASN A 137 -22.25 55.42 -1.92
CA ASN A 137 -22.60 54.50 -0.83
C ASN A 137 -23.68 53.48 -1.23
N TYR A 138 -24.36 53.73 -2.35
CA TYR A 138 -25.40 52.88 -2.94
C TYR A 138 -25.22 52.81 -4.45
N ILE A 139 -25.45 51.64 -5.01
CA ILE A 139 -25.49 51.44 -6.45
C ILE A 139 -26.91 51.06 -6.82
N PHE A 140 -27.53 51.90 -7.64
CA PHE A 140 -28.84 51.65 -8.22
C PHE A 140 -28.64 51.04 -9.59
N PHE A 141 -29.38 49.98 -9.91
CA PHE A 141 -29.33 49.37 -11.22
C PHE A 141 -30.69 48.79 -11.59
N GLY A 142 -31.04 48.85 -12.86
CA GLY A 142 -32.24 48.20 -13.40
C GLY A 142 -31.89 46.83 -13.96
N ILE A 143 -32.74 45.84 -13.73
CA ILE A 143 -32.71 44.59 -14.50
C ILE A 143 -33.97 44.47 -15.35
N LYS A 144 -33.82 44.00 -16.59
CA LYS A 144 -34.91 43.73 -17.53
C LYS A 144 -34.97 42.25 -17.87
N ASP A 145 -36.16 41.73 -18.11
CA ASP A 145 -36.33 40.42 -18.72
C ASP A 145 -36.18 40.50 -20.26
N LYS A 146 -35.67 39.42 -20.89
CA LYS A 146 -35.47 39.32 -22.34
C LYS A 146 -36.78 39.08 -23.10
N GLU A 147 -37.78 38.46 -22.48
CA GLU A 147 -39.04 38.10 -23.14
C GLU A 147 -40.14 39.16 -22.96
N ASP A 148 -40.30 39.71 -21.75
CA ASP A 148 -41.45 40.57 -21.40
C ASP A 148 -41.09 42.05 -21.12
N GLU A 149 -39.85 42.49 -21.41
CA GLU A 149 -39.31 43.85 -21.13
C GLU A 149 -39.57 44.36 -19.69
N SER A 150 -39.88 43.46 -18.76
CA SER A 150 -40.26 43.79 -17.39
C SER A 150 -39.06 44.36 -16.64
N LEU A 151 -39.18 45.61 -16.18
CA LEU A 151 -38.08 46.34 -15.53
C LEU A 151 -38.24 46.34 -14.02
N LEU A 152 -37.20 45.86 -13.32
CA LEU A 152 -37.11 45.87 -11.87
C LEU A 152 -35.96 46.78 -11.42
N ASN A 153 -36.32 47.82 -10.67
CA ASN A 153 -35.35 48.73 -10.06
C ASN A 153 -34.76 48.11 -8.80
N CYS A 154 -33.44 47.97 -8.79
CA CYS A 154 -32.68 47.34 -7.72
C CYS A 154 -31.70 48.34 -7.08
N PHE A 155 -31.36 48.11 -5.82
CA PHE A 155 -30.26 48.82 -5.17
C PHE A 155 -29.43 47.88 -4.30
N ILE A 156 -28.13 48.12 -4.23
CA ILE A 156 -27.19 47.38 -3.40
C ILE A 156 -26.34 48.35 -2.57
N TRP A 157 -26.02 47.96 -1.33
CA TRP A 157 -25.11 48.71 -0.46
C TRP A 157 -23.66 48.56 -0.93
N GLY A 158 -22.84 49.61 -0.80
CA GLY A 158 -21.43 49.57 -1.23
C GLY A 158 -20.64 48.37 -0.67
N ASN A 159 -20.82 48.04 0.61
CA ASN A 159 -20.17 46.88 1.23
C ASN A 159 -20.60 45.54 0.59
N ASP A 160 -21.90 45.37 0.33
CA ASP A 160 -22.45 44.15 -0.29
C ASP A 160 -22.04 44.03 -1.77
N TYR A 161 -21.86 45.17 -2.43
CA TYR A 161 -21.34 45.25 -3.79
C TYR A 161 -19.86 44.85 -3.87
N GLU A 162 -19.01 45.35 -2.98
CA GLU A 162 -17.60 44.93 -2.89
C GLU A 162 -17.46 43.43 -2.60
N ILE A 163 -18.31 42.87 -1.74
CA ILE A 163 -18.34 41.43 -1.46
C ILE A 163 -18.76 40.62 -2.70
N SER A 164 -19.63 41.19 -3.53
CA SER A 164 -20.03 40.56 -4.79
C SER A 164 -18.86 40.51 -5.78
N GLY A 165 -17.97 41.52 -5.77
CA GLY A 165 -16.75 41.55 -6.59
C GLY A 165 -17.03 41.69 -8.09
N VAL A 166 -18.18 42.24 -8.47
CA VAL A 166 -18.67 42.31 -9.86
C VAL A 166 -18.74 43.77 -10.31
N GLY A 167 -18.07 44.14 -11.40
CA GLY A 167 -18.31 45.39 -12.12
C GLY A 167 -19.58 45.27 -12.98
N LEU A 168 -20.67 45.95 -12.59
CA LEU A 168 -21.91 45.93 -13.37
C LEU A 168 -21.74 46.84 -14.59
N GLU A 169 -21.96 46.30 -15.78
CA GLU A 169 -22.07 47.06 -17.03
C GLU A 169 -23.46 46.83 -17.65
N GLU A 170 -23.95 47.81 -18.40
CA GLU A 170 -25.18 47.67 -19.17
C GLU A 170 -25.06 46.52 -20.18
N GLY A 171 -26.12 45.70 -20.28
CA GLY A 171 -26.15 44.52 -21.14
C GLY A 171 -25.63 43.23 -20.51
N MET A 172 -25.11 43.26 -19.27
CA MET A 172 -24.70 42.04 -18.57
C MET A 172 -25.92 41.23 -18.09
N GLU A 173 -25.90 39.92 -18.30
CA GLU A 173 -26.90 39.02 -17.71
C GLU A 173 -26.46 38.67 -16.29
N VAL A 174 -27.32 38.88 -15.31
CA VAL A 174 -27.02 38.71 -13.88
C VAL A 174 -28.12 37.96 -13.15
N ILE A 175 -27.75 37.22 -12.12
CA ILE A 175 -28.64 36.71 -11.08
C ILE A 175 -28.43 37.56 -9.83
N ILE A 176 -29.49 38.19 -9.36
CA ILE A 176 -29.49 38.95 -8.12
C ILE A 176 -30.24 38.20 -7.04
N TRP A 177 -29.77 38.28 -5.80
CA TRP A 177 -30.43 37.72 -4.63
C TRP A 177 -30.74 38.82 -3.63
N GLY A 178 -31.99 38.88 -3.16
CA GLY A 178 -32.44 39.95 -2.29
C GLY A 178 -33.93 39.89 -2.01
N TYR A 179 -34.48 40.99 -1.52
CA TYR A 179 -35.89 41.11 -1.16
C TYR A 179 -36.49 42.44 -1.62
N PRO A 180 -37.79 42.50 -1.94
CA PRO A 180 -38.47 43.76 -2.23
C PRO A 180 -38.55 44.65 -0.99
N ASN A 181 -38.36 45.94 -1.16
CA ASN A 181 -38.43 46.95 -0.12
C ASN A 181 -39.09 48.22 -0.64
N VAL A 182 -39.97 48.84 0.17
CA VAL A 182 -40.61 50.11 -0.16
C VAL A 182 -39.99 51.24 0.66
N TYR A 183 -39.48 52.26 -0.04
CA TYR A 183 -38.86 53.42 0.59
C TYR A 183 -39.92 54.37 1.16
N LYS A 184 -40.05 54.42 2.49
CA LYS A 184 -41.13 55.14 3.18
C LYS A 184 -41.34 56.59 2.71
N PRO A 185 -40.30 57.41 2.49
CA PRO A 185 -40.50 58.81 2.09
C PRO A 185 -41.04 59.03 0.67
N SER A 186 -40.83 58.09 -0.26
CA SER A 186 -41.27 58.25 -1.66
C SER A 186 -42.30 57.22 -2.11
N GLY A 187 -42.57 56.19 -1.29
CA GLY A 187 -43.46 55.08 -1.64
C GLY A 187 -42.98 54.22 -2.81
N ARG A 188 -41.76 54.46 -3.33
CA ARG A 188 -41.22 53.68 -4.45
C ARG A 188 -40.78 52.30 -3.95
N MET A 189 -41.19 51.28 -4.70
CA MET A 189 -40.72 49.91 -4.52
C MET A 189 -39.37 49.73 -5.23
N SER A 190 -38.43 49.10 -4.55
CA SER A 190 -37.13 48.75 -5.10
C SER A 190 -36.71 47.40 -4.54
N PHE A 191 -35.95 46.63 -5.30
CA PHE A 191 -35.41 45.36 -4.83
C PHE A 191 -34.07 45.59 -4.14
N GLN A 192 -33.99 45.30 -2.84
CA GLN A 192 -32.75 45.40 -2.10
C GLN A 192 -31.92 44.15 -2.35
N THR A 193 -30.87 44.30 -3.16
CA THR A 193 -29.96 43.23 -3.52
C THR A 193 -28.90 43.04 -2.44
N LYS A 194 -28.73 41.80 -1.98
CA LYS A 194 -27.64 41.36 -1.11
C LYS A 194 -26.44 40.85 -1.90
N LEU A 195 -26.68 40.21 -3.04
CA LEU A 195 -25.64 39.54 -3.82
C LEU A 195 -25.95 39.59 -5.30
N ILE A 196 -24.91 39.81 -6.10
CA ILE A 196 -24.95 39.78 -7.56
C ILE A 196 -24.03 38.67 -8.08
N GLU A 197 -24.50 37.94 -9.09
CA GLU A 197 -23.77 36.89 -9.81
C GLU A 197 -23.93 37.13 -11.31
N VAL A 198 -22.83 37.23 -12.07
CA VAL A 198 -22.90 37.39 -13.53
C VAL A 198 -23.14 36.03 -14.17
N VAL A 199 -24.04 35.98 -15.13
CA VAL A 199 -24.35 34.81 -15.96
C VAL A 199 -23.72 35.04 -17.33
N GLY A 200 -22.75 34.21 -17.70
CA GLY A 200 -22.15 34.21 -19.04
C GLY A 200 -20.69 33.77 -19.03
N GLU A 201 -20.38 32.73 -19.81
CA GLU A 201 -19.01 32.19 -19.96
C GLU A 201 -18.00 33.25 -20.41
N GLY A 202 -18.42 34.20 -21.25
CA GLY A 202 -17.55 35.28 -21.75
C GLY A 202 -17.12 36.28 -20.66
N ALA A 203 -18.03 36.66 -19.77
CA ALA A 203 -17.72 37.58 -18.66
C ALA A 203 -16.83 36.92 -17.61
N LEU A 204 -17.11 35.65 -17.27
CA LEU A 204 -16.27 34.87 -16.35
C LEU A 204 -14.86 34.67 -16.91
N LYS A 205 -14.73 34.43 -18.21
CA LYS A 205 -13.43 34.28 -18.87
C LYS A 205 -12.65 35.61 -18.92
N LYS A 206 -13.32 36.72 -19.23
CA LYS A 206 -12.70 38.05 -19.18
C LYS A 206 -12.18 38.39 -17.78
N ALA A 207 -12.99 38.16 -16.74
CA ALA A 207 -12.58 38.37 -15.35
C ALA A 207 -11.40 37.45 -14.93
N TYR A 208 -11.40 36.21 -15.40
CA TYR A 208 -10.28 35.28 -15.19
C TYR A 208 -8.99 35.79 -15.87
N ASP A 209 -9.06 36.19 -17.12
CA ASP A 209 -7.89 36.66 -17.89
C ASP A 209 -7.33 37.98 -17.32
N GLU A 210 -8.19 38.92 -16.92
CA GLU A 210 -7.80 40.16 -16.26
C GLU A 210 -7.08 39.89 -14.93
N LEU A 211 -7.66 39.01 -14.09
CA LEU A 211 -7.06 38.66 -12.81
C LEU A 211 -5.76 37.88 -12.99
N LYS A 212 -5.70 36.96 -13.97
CA LYS A 212 -4.49 36.24 -14.33
C LYS A 212 -3.37 37.21 -14.69
N ASN A 213 -3.62 38.14 -15.61
CA ASN A 213 -2.63 39.12 -16.05
C ASN A 213 -2.15 40.00 -14.88
N LYS A 214 -3.06 40.44 -14.00
CA LYS A 214 -2.71 41.20 -12.79
C LYS A 214 -1.74 40.43 -11.90
N LEU A 215 -2.06 39.19 -11.55
CA LEU A 215 -1.26 38.37 -10.64
C LEU A 215 0.05 37.88 -11.28
N GLU A 216 0.07 37.69 -12.60
CA GLU A 216 1.25 37.35 -13.37
C GLU A 216 2.25 38.52 -13.42
N ASN A 217 1.77 39.76 -13.61
CA ASN A 217 2.59 40.97 -13.54
C ASN A 217 3.19 41.20 -12.14
N GLU A 218 2.51 40.76 -11.08
CA GLU A 218 3.04 40.77 -9.71
C GLU A 218 4.03 39.62 -9.43
N GLY A 219 4.24 38.70 -10.39
CA GLY A 219 5.16 37.58 -10.25
C GLY A 219 4.69 36.49 -9.28
N LEU A 220 3.38 36.37 -9.02
CA LEU A 220 2.83 35.35 -8.12
C LEU A 220 2.92 33.92 -8.70
N PHE A 221 3.03 33.79 -10.02
CA PHE A 221 3.15 32.49 -10.71
C PHE A 221 4.60 32.13 -11.08
N ALA A 222 5.56 32.97 -10.70
CA ALA A 222 6.97 32.82 -11.07
C ALA A 222 7.53 31.45 -10.59
N PRO A 223 8.19 30.68 -11.47
CA PRO A 223 8.72 29.36 -11.12
C PRO A 223 9.76 29.41 -10.00
N GLU A 224 10.47 30.54 -9.83
CA GLU A 224 11.46 30.77 -8.79
C GLU A 224 10.85 30.79 -7.37
N ARG A 225 9.55 31.08 -7.27
CA ARG A 225 8.82 31.05 -5.98
C ARG A 225 8.36 29.65 -5.61
N LYS A 226 8.27 28.75 -6.59
CA LYS A 226 7.72 27.41 -6.40
C LYS A 226 8.71 26.54 -5.64
N LYS A 227 8.22 25.90 -4.59
CA LYS A 227 8.98 25.03 -3.71
C LYS A 227 8.98 23.60 -4.24
N PRO A 228 10.11 22.89 -4.18
CA PRO A 228 10.13 21.47 -4.48
C PRO A 228 9.29 20.72 -3.44
N ILE A 229 8.44 19.80 -3.91
CA ILE A 229 7.72 18.88 -3.03
C ILE A 229 8.70 17.80 -2.56
N PRO A 230 8.80 17.50 -1.25
CA PRO A 230 9.67 16.46 -0.75
C PRO A 230 9.38 15.11 -1.40
N ASP A 231 10.42 14.43 -1.87
CA ASP A 231 10.28 13.14 -2.56
C ASP A 231 9.61 12.09 -1.67
N PHE A 232 9.93 12.06 -0.37
CA PHE A 232 9.34 11.14 0.61
C PHE A 232 8.45 11.89 1.60
N SER A 233 7.35 12.44 1.09
CA SER A 233 6.34 13.09 1.93
C SER A 233 5.66 12.05 2.84
N HIS A 234 5.58 12.30 4.14
CA HIS A 234 4.92 11.44 5.12
C HIS A 234 3.73 12.14 5.77
N LYS A 235 3.85 13.43 6.08
CA LYS A 235 2.83 14.25 6.74
C LYS A 235 2.13 15.13 5.72
N ILE A 236 0.88 14.79 5.43
CA ILE A 236 0.09 15.43 4.37
C ILE A 236 -1.08 16.18 5.00
N GLY A 237 -1.20 17.48 4.72
CA GLY A 237 -2.41 18.26 5.04
C GLY A 237 -3.40 18.17 3.89
N LEU A 238 -4.57 17.58 4.08
CA LEU A 238 -5.59 17.43 3.04
C LEU A 238 -6.72 18.45 3.24
N ILE A 239 -6.97 19.29 2.23
CA ILE A 239 -8.08 20.23 2.18
C ILE A 239 -9.06 19.80 1.09
N THR A 240 -10.26 19.38 1.50
CA THR A 240 -11.36 19.05 0.59
C THR A 240 -12.70 18.97 1.35
N SER A 241 -13.79 18.71 0.64
CA SER A 241 -15.13 18.64 1.23
C SER A 241 -15.34 17.36 2.03
N HIS A 242 -16.02 17.47 3.18
CA HIS A 242 -16.23 16.33 4.09
C HIS A 242 -17.05 15.17 3.47
N GLN A 243 -17.91 15.47 2.49
CA GLN A 243 -18.77 14.50 1.80
C GLN A 243 -18.30 14.17 0.38
N GLY A 244 -17.14 14.66 -0.06
CA GLY A 244 -16.68 14.51 -1.44
C GLY A 244 -16.06 13.14 -1.73
N ALA A 245 -16.39 12.55 -2.89
CA ALA A 245 -15.72 11.35 -3.42
C ALA A 245 -14.18 11.51 -3.52
N ALA A 246 -13.70 12.75 -3.65
CA ALA A 246 -12.29 13.10 -3.73
C ALA A 246 -11.45 12.63 -2.54
N ILE A 247 -12.01 12.54 -1.33
CA ILE A 247 -11.27 11.96 -0.18
C ILE A 247 -11.03 10.47 -0.42
N GLY A 248 -12.06 9.75 -0.85
CA GLY A 248 -11.98 8.33 -1.18
C GLY A 248 -11.02 8.07 -2.33
N ASP A 249 -11.11 8.86 -3.40
CA ASP A 249 -10.21 8.75 -4.55
C ASP A 249 -8.76 9.06 -4.16
N PHE A 250 -8.53 10.09 -3.34
CA PHE A 250 -7.18 10.41 -2.88
C PHE A 250 -6.62 9.31 -1.97
N THR A 251 -7.38 8.89 -0.95
CA THR A 251 -6.93 7.91 0.05
C THR A 251 -6.81 6.49 -0.48
N SER A 252 -7.65 6.06 -1.43
CA SER A 252 -7.55 4.73 -2.06
C SER A 252 -6.32 4.60 -2.96
N ASN A 253 -5.90 5.71 -3.58
CA ASN A 253 -4.68 5.76 -4.40
C ASN A 253 -3.42 6.05 -3.57
N LEU A 254 -3.56 6.44 -2.30
CA LEU A 254 -2.47 6.46 -1.35
C LEU A 254 -2.17 5.03 -0.93
N GLY A 255 -1.01 4.51 -1.36
CA GLY A 255 -0.53 3.18 -0.98
C GLY A 255 -0.31 3.05 0.54
N SER A 256 0.03 1.83 0.97
CA SER A 256 0.25 1.48 2.38
C SER A 256 1.63 1.92 2.91
N TYR A 257 2.08 3.13 2.59
CA TYR A 257 3.40 3.66 2.99
C TYR A 257 3.39 4.37 4.35
N GLY A 258 2.26 4.34 5.08
CA GLY A 258 2.18 4.92 6.43
C GLY A 258 1.98 6.43 6.48
N PHE A 259 1.37 7.03 5.44
CA PHE A 259 1.09 8.46 5.39
C PHE A 259 0.25 8.94 6.58
N GLN A 260 0.66 10.04 7.20
CA GLN A 260 -0.10 10.75 8.22
C GLN A 260 -0.90 11.86 7.55
N ILE A 261 -2.17 11.58 7.27
CA ILE A 261 -3.06 12.52 6.61
C ILE A 261 -3.83 13.32 7.66
N LYS A 262 -3.58 14.63 7.73
CA LYS A 262 -4.39 15.54 8.53
C LYS A 262 -5.45 16.18 7.64
N PHE A 263 -6.69 15.79 7.85
CA PHE A 263 -7.82 16.34 7.11
C PHE A 263 -8.35 17.63 7.74
N TYR A 264 -8.55 18.67 6.93
CA TYR A 264 -9.28 19.88 7.28
C TYR A 264 -10.51 20.01 6.36
N PRO A 265 -11.74 19.86 6.87
CA PRO A 265 -12.94 19.95 6.06
C PRO A 265 -13.16 21.39 5.60
N SER A 266 -13.16 21.60 4.28
CA SER A 266 -13.46 22.90 3.67
C SER A 266 -14.44 22.72 2.52
N ARG A 267 -15.31 23.71 2.33
CA ARG A 267 -16.12 23.77 1.11
C ARG A 267 -15.19 24.02 -0.08
N VAL A 268 -15.48 23.32 -1.18
CA VAL A 268 -14.71 23.41 -2.44
C VAL A 268 -15.52 24.01 -3.58
N GLU A 269 -16.79 24.36 -3.34
CA GLU A 269 -17.67 24.99 -4.33
C GLU A 269 -18.50 26.11 -3.69
N GLY A 270 -18.86 27.11 -4.50
CA GLY A 270 -19.62 28.29 -4.06
C GLY A 270 -18.76 29.36 -3.38
N LYS A 271 -19.33 30.56 -3.17
CA LYS A 271 -18.59 31.72 -2.64
C LYS A 271 -18.02 31.51 -1.23
N GLN A 272 -18.69 30.71 -0.39
CA GLN A 272 -18.19 30.38 0.96
C GLN A 272 -16.95 29.47 0.95
N ALA A 273 -16.69 28.76 -0.15
CA ALA A 273 -15.48 27.94 -0.28
C ALA A 273 -14.20 28.79 -0.21
N VAL A 274 -14.20 29.99 -0.79
CA VAL A 274 -13.03 30.88 -0.77
C VAL A 274 -12.55 31.14 0.67
N PHE A 275 -13.48 31.50 1.56
CA PHE A 275 -13.18 31.75 2.97
C PHE A 275 -12.71 30.49 3.70
N ASP A 276 -13.36 29.35 3.45
CA ASP A 276 -13.01 28.07 4.09
C ASP A 276 -11.63 27.56 3.64
N LEU A 277 -11.27 27.72 2.36
CA LEU A 277 -9.98 27.33 1.80
C LEU A 277 -8.83 28.22 2.33
N VAL A 278 -9.00 29.54 2.31
CA VAL A 278 -8.02 30.48 2.88
C VAL A 278 -7.82 30.22 4.36
N LYS A 279 -8.90 29.96 5.11
CA LYS A 279 -8.82 29.65 6.54
C LYS A 279 -8.08 28.34 6.79
N ALA A 280 -8.32 27.31 5.97
CA ALA A 280 -7.63 26.02 6.07
C ALA A 280 -6.12 26.17 5.81
N LEU A 281 -5.73 26.90 4.76
CA LEU A 281 -4.32 27.18 4.45
C LEU A 281 -3.62 27.93 5.59
N LYS A 282 -4.26 28.97 6.12
CA LYS A 282 -3.74 29.70 7.30
C LYS A 282 -3.62 28.81 8.52
N TRP A 283 -4.61 27.95 8.76
CA TRP A 283 -4.62 27.05 9.90
C TRP A 283 -3.47 26.05 9.84
N PHE A 284 -3.22 25.43 8.68
CA PHE A 284 -2.09 24.51 8.50
C PHE A 284 -0.75 25.21 8.67
N ASN A 285 -0.55 26.35 8.00
CA ASN A 285 0.70 27.11 8.11
C ASN A 285 1.00 27.61 9.54
N LYS A 286 -0.04 27.86 10.35
CA LYS A 286 0.11 28.34 11.74
C LYS A 286 0.27 27.22 12.76
N ASN A 287 -0.55 26.17 12.67
CA ASN A 287 -0.64 25.15 13.72
C ASN A 287 0.18 23.89 13.43
N MET A 288 0.53 23.62 12.17
CA MET A 288 1.28 22.43 11.76
C MET A 288 2.36 22.78 10.71
N PRO A 289 3.35 23.62 11.06
CA PRO A 289 4.45 23.96 10.14
C PRO A 289 5.32 22.75 9.76
N GLU A 290 5.22 21.63 10.47
CA GLU A 290 5.93 20.39 10.23
C GLU A 290 5.31 19.47 9.16
N LEU A 291 4.25 19.92 8.48
CA LEU A 291 3.71 19.20 7.32
C LEU A 291 4.70 19.24 6.15
N ASP A 292 4.79 18.13 5.42
CA ASP A 292 5.66 18.03 4.25
C ASP A 292 4.99 18.68 3.03
N VAL A 293 3.66 18.57 2.92
CA VAL A 293 2.88 19.09 1.79
C VAL A 293 1.42 19.35 2.19
N ILE A 294 0.84 20.42 1.66
CA ILE A 294 -0.61 20.67 1.70
C ILE A 294 -1.20 20.30 0.35
N VAL A 295 -2.21 19.45 0.34
CA VAL A 295 -2.91 18.99 -0.84
C VAL A 295 -4.31 19.61 -0.86
N LEU A 296 -4.56 20.43 -1.87
CA LEU A 296 -5.91 20.89 -2.22
C LEU A 296 -6.47 19.99 -3.31
N VAL A 297 -7.54 19.26 -2.99
CA VAL A 297 -8.24 18.43 -3.99
C VAL A 297 -9.71 18.78 -4.06
N ARG A 298 -10.26 18.64 -5.27
CA ARG A 298 -11.69 18.79 -5.55
C ARG A 298 -12.17 17.58 -6.35
N GLY A 299 -13.39 17.13 -6.09
CA GLY A 299 -14.07 16.13 -6.92
C GLY A 299 -14.55 16.72 -8.26
N GLY A 300 -15.19 15.89 -9.09
CA GLY A 300 -15.77 16.36 -10.35
C GLY A 300 -16.88 17.41 -10.14
N GLY A 301 -17.03 18.32 -11.10
CA GLY A 301 -18.12 19.31 -11.14
C GLY A 301 -17.98 20.29 -12.31
N SER A 302 -18.93 21.21 -12.45
CA SER A 302 -19.02 22.17 -13.57
C SER A 302 -17.90 23.24 -13.53
N PHE A 303 -17.73 23.98 -14.63
CA PHE A 303 -16.81 25.13 -14.71
C PHE A 303 -17.16 26.22 -13.67
N GLU A 304 -18.45 26.43 -13.41
CA GLU A 304 -18.95 27.42 -12.45
C GLU A 304 -18.46 27.16 -11.02
N SER A 305 -18.24 25.90 -10.67
CA SER A 305 -17.76 25.53 -9.35
C SER A 305 -16.24 25.67 -9.20
N LEU A 306 -15.49 25.89 -10.30
CA LEU A 306 -14.07 26.29 -10.24
C LEU A 306 -13.88 27.75 -9.83
N GLN A 307 -14.93 28.58 -9.85
CA GLN A 307 -14.82 30.01 -9.54
C GLN A 307 -14.27 30.27 -8.12
N ALA A 308 -14.55 29.37 -7.17
CA ALA A 308 -13.97 29.45 -5.83
C ALA A 308 -12.42 29.39 -5.82
N PHE A 309 -11.80 28.80 -6.84
CA PHE A 309 -10.35 28.70 -6.97
C PHE A 309 -9.74 29.82 -7.83
N ASN A 310 -10.56 30.68 -8.43
CA ASN A 310 -10.17 31.81 -9.26
C ASN A 310 -10.33 33.14 -8.51
N THR A 311 -9.93 33.18 -7.24
CA THR A 311 -9.98 34.39 -6.40
C THR A 311 -8.59 34.85 -5.99
N GLU A 312 -8.40 36.17 -5.98
CA GLU A 312 -7.14 36.82 -5.60
C GLU A 312 -6.68 36.42 -4.18
N SER A 313 -7.61 36.38 -3.23
CA SER A 313 -7.32 36.07 -1.82
C SER A 313 -6.74 34.67 -1.64
N LEU A 314 -7.26 33.67 -2.35
CA LEU A 314 -6.76 32.30 -2.31
C LEU A 314 -5.38 32.17 -2.96
N VAL A 315 -5.20 32.78 -4.14
CA VAL A 315 -3.92 32.76 -4.86
C VAL A 315 -2.79 33.37 -4.02
N ARG A 316 -3.05 34.55 -3.43
CA ARG A 316 -2.07 35.21 -2.55
C ARG A 316 -1.74 34.35 -1.33
N GLU A 317 -2.74 33.70 -0.74
CA GLU A 317 -2.52 32.82 0.41
C GLU A 317 -1.64 31.62 0.04
N ILE A 318 -1.94 30.93 -1.08
CA ILE A 318 -1.13 29.82 -1.58
C ILE A 318 0.32 30.26 -1.83
N ALA A 319 0.51 31.39 -2.53
CA ALA A 319 1.83 31.91 -2.84
C ALA A 319 2.62 32.39 -1.60
N SER A 320 1.93 32.67 -0.49
CA SER A 320 2.54 33.03 0.80
C SER A 320 2.77 31.84 1.74
N SER A 321 2.24 30.67 1.40
CA SER A 321 2.33 29.45 2.21
C SER A 321 3.79 29.07 2.45
N LYS A 322 4.14 28.70 3.69
CA LYS A 322 5.47 28.21 4.05
C LYS A 322 5.64 26.75 3.64
N ILE A 323 4.58 25.96 3.77
CA ILE A 323 4.50 24.54 3.39
C ILE A 323 4.18 24.46 1.89
N PRO A 324 4.82 23.56 1.12
CA PRO A 324 4.54 23.45 -0.30
C PRO A 324 3.11 22.97 -0.55
N VAL A 325 2.47 23.54 -1.56
CA VAL A 325 1.08 23.33 -1.92
C VAL A 325 0.98 22.55 -3.23
N LEU A 326 0.27 21.42 -3.19
CA LEU A 326 -0.09 20.60 -4.33
C LEU A 326 -1.58 20.79 -4.64
N ALA A 327 -1.89 21.28 -5.83
CA ALA A 327 -3.25 21.54 -6.28
C ALA A 327 -3.72 20.49 -7.30
N GLY A 328 -4.73 19.70 -6.92
CA GLY A 328 -5.40 18.69 -7.74
C GLY A 328 -6.87 19.02 -7.99
N VAL A 329 -7.13 20.16 -8.64
CA VAL A 329 -8.45 20.83 -8.60
C VAL A 329 -9.14 20.97 -9.96
N GLY A 330 -8.63 20.42 -11.08
CA GLY A 330 -9.30 20.59 -12.37
C GLY A 330 -8.74 19.79 -13.54
N HIS A 331 -9.53 19.64 -14.60
CA HIS A 331 -9.15 18.96 -15.83
C HIS A 331 -8.26 19.84 -16.73
N GLU A 332 -7.45 19.22 -17.59
CA GLU A 332 -6.40 19.88 -18.41
C GLU A 332 -6.85 21.09 -19.24
N LYS A 333 -8.15 21.22 -19.52
CA LYS A 333 -8.70 22.32 -20.33
C LYS A 333 -9.01 23.60 -19.54
N ASP A 334 -9.25 23.50 -18.23
CA ASP A 334 -9.68 24.63 -17.39
C ASP A 334 -8.81 24.75 -16.12
N ILE A 335 -7.62 25.33 -16.30
CA ILE A 335 -6.65 25.54 -15.21
C ILE A 335 -7.15 26.67 -14.30
N SER A 336 -7.20 26.43 -12.99
CA SER A 336 -7.54 27.48 -12.01
C SER A 336 -6.33 28.33 -11.63
N LEU A 337 -6.56 29.59 -11.25
CA LEU A 337 -5.49 30.49 -10.79
C LEU A 337 -4.80 29.93 -9.52
N ALA A 338 -5.55 29.29 -8.62
CA ALA A 338 -4.98 28.60 -7.47
C ALA A 338 -4.02 27.47 -7.87
N ALA A 339 -4.32 26.73 -8.95
CA ALA A 339 -3.44 25.69 -9.45
C ALA A 339 -2.16 26.26 -10.10
N LEU A 340 -2.26 27.42 -10.76
CA LEU A 340 -1.09 28.15 -11.27
C LEU A 340 -0.18 28.66 -10.15
N ALA A 341 -0.78 29.14 -9.05
CA ALA A 341 -0.07 29.62 -7.87
C ALA A 341 0.58 28.50 -7.05
N ALA A 342 0.02 27.29 -7.12
CA ALA A 342 0.55 26.13 -6.40
C ALA A 342 1.96 25.75 -6.86
N ASP A 343 2.73 25.19 -5.93
CA ASP A 343 4.09 24.71 -6.18
C ASP A 343 4.09 23.55 -7.18
N LYS A 344 3.08 22.68 -7.08
CA LYS A 344 2.83 21.65 -8.08
C LYS A 344 1.34 21.56 -8.43
N MET A 345 1.07 21.63 -9.72
CA MET A 345 -0.24 21.34 -10.28
C MET A 345 -0.34 19.89 -10.74
N VAL A 346 -1.49 19.27 -10.47
CA VAL A 346 -1.93 17.98 -11.02
C VAL A 346 -3.39 18.07 -11.43
N SER A 347 -3.82 17.23 -12.36
CA SER A 347 -5.15 17.35 -12.96
C SER A 347 -6.28 16.71 -12.14
N THR A 348 -5.96 15.83 -11.19
CA THR A 348 -7.00 15.09 -10.45
C THR A 348 -6.58 14.79 -9.00
N PRO A 349 -7.53 14.49 -8.09
CA PRO A 349 -7.22 13.95 -6.78
C PRO A 349 -6.35 12.69 -6.87
N THR A 350 -6.64 11.80 -7.83
CA THR A 350 -5.81 10.62 -8.11
C THR A 350 -4.40 10.99 -8.54
N GLY A 351 -4.24 11.98 -9.43
CA GLY A 351 -2.93 12.48 -9.84
C GLY A 351 -2.12 13.07 -8.68
N ALA A 352 -2.79 13.66 -7.68
CA ALA A 352 -2.15 14.12 -6.46
C ALA A 352 -1.59 12.96 -5.64
N ALA A 353 -2.39 11.91 -5.43
CA ALA A 353 -1.96 10.70 -4.71
C ALA A 353 -0.78 10.02 -5.41
N VAL A 354 -0.89 9.76 -6.73
CA VAL A 354 0.17 9.14 -7.53
C VAL A 354 1.47 9.95 -7.49
N LYS A 355 1.37 11.28 -7.52
CA LYS A 355 2.56 12.14 -7.44
C LYS A 355 3.29 12.00 -6.10
N LEU A 356 2.55 11.77 -5.01
CA LEU A 356 3.11 11.56 -3.67
C LEU A 356 3.61 10.13 -3.46
N THR A 357 3.02 9.12 -4.12
CA THR A 357 3.46 7.72 -4.00
C THR A 357 4.62 7.37 -4.92
N LYS A 358 4.80 8.07 -6.05
CA LYS A 358 5.80 7.72 -7.06
C LYS A 358 7.19 7.42 -6.49
N SER A 359 7.71 8.28 -5.62
CA SER A 359 9.04 8.09 -5.03
C SER A 359 9.09 6.89 -4.07
N TRP A 360 7.98 6.61 -3.38
CA TRP A 360 7.82 5.42 -2.55
C TRP A 360 7.78 4.15 -3.39
N ASP A 361 7.02 4.14 -4.49
CA ASP A 361 6.93 3.02 -5.43
C ASP A 361 8.30 2.72 -6.07
N GLU A 362 9.04 3.76 -6.47
CA GLU A 362 10.40 3.63 -7.00
C GLU A 362 11.39 3.09 -5.95
N ALA A 363 11.29 3.55 -4.69
CA ALA A 363 12.13 3.06 -3.61
C ALA A 363 11.83 1.59 -3.28
N ALA A 364 10.55 1.22 -3.17
CA ALA A 364 10.13 -0.17 -2.96
C ALA A 364 10.65 -1.08 -4.07
N SER A 365 10.49 -0.67 -5.33
CA SER A 365 10.98 -1.43 -6.49
C SER A 365 12.50 -1.63 -6.47
N LYS A 366 13.27 -0.62 -6.01
CA LYS A 366 14.72 -0.72 -5.85
C LYS A 366 15.12 -1.70 -4.75
N VAL A 367 14.40 -1.70 -3.62
CA VAL A 367 14.62 -2.66 -2.53
C VAL A 367 14.36 -4.08 -3.01
N ASP A 368 13.23 -4.32 -3.69
CA ASP A 368 12.89 -5.64 -4.24
C ASP A 368 13.89 -6.12 -5.30
N ALA A 369 14.45 -5.21 -6.09
CA ALA A 369 15.49 -5.52 -7.05
C ALA A 369 16.79 -5.91 -6.35
N ALA A 370 17.21 -5.12 -5.35
CA ALA A 370 18.41 -5.38 -4.56
C ALA A 370 18.31 -6.69 -3.76
N GLU A 371 17.13 -7.01 -3.22
CA GLU A 371 16.87 -8.27 -2.55
C GLU A 371 17.03 -9.46 -3.51
N ARG A 372 16.42 -9.38 -4.70
CA ARG A 372 16.56 -10.42 -5.72
C ARG A 372 18.00 -10.62 -6.18
N GLU A 373 18.74 -9.53 -6.34
CA GLU A 373 20.17 -9.57 -6.69
C GLU A 373 20.99 -10.23 -5.58
N LEU A 374 20.74 -9.87 -4.32
CA LEU A 374 21.41 -10.46 -3.16
C LEU A 374 21.13 -11.97 -3.04
N ILE A 375 19.87 -12.38 -3.19
CA ILE A 375 19.49 -13.80 -3.15
C ILE A 375 20.19 -14.56 -4.28
N SER A 376 20.19 -14.02 -5.50
CA SER A 376 20.88 -14.64 -6.64
C SER A 376 22.38 -14.81 -6.38
N TYR A 377 23.03 -13.79 -5.82
CA TYR A 377 24.46 -13.84 -5.50
C TYR A 377 24.76 -14.88 -4.41
N LEU A 378 23.93 -14.95 -3.36
CA LEU A 378 24.06 -15.96 -2.31
C LEU A 378 23.85 -17.38 -2.86
N SER A 379 22.85 -17.59 -3.72
CA SER A 379 22.62 -18.88 -4.38
C SER A 379 23.82 -19.33 -5.21
N GLU A 380 24.43 -18.42 -5.97
CA GLU A 380 25.64 -18.72 -6.75
C GLU A 380 26.83 -19.09 -5.85
N ILE A 381 26.99 -18.40 -4.72
CA ILE A 381 28.01 -18.74 -3.72
C ILE A 381 27.78 -20.16 -3.18
N PHE A 382 26.55 -20.49 -2.77
CA PHE A 382 26.24 -21.82 -2.24
C PHE A 382 26.48 -22.92 -3.28
N GLU A 383 26.11 -22.69 -4.54
CA GLU A 383 26.35 -23.64 -5.62
C GLU A 383 27.84 -23.88 -5.84
N ARG A 384 28.66 -22.82 -5.80
CA ARG A 384 30.13 -22.94 -5.88
C ARG A 384 30.70 -23.74 -4.70
N PHE A 385 30.21 -23.52 -3.49
CA PHE A 385 30.62 -24.30 -2.32
C PHE A 385 30.25 -25.78 -2.44
N ASP A 386 29.05 -26.10 -2.90
CA ASP A 386 28.62 -27.49 -3.10
C ASP A 386 29.44 -28.17 -4.20
N GLN A 387 29.73 -27.49 -5.30
CA GLN A 387 30.61 -28.01 -6.34
C GLN A 387 32.03 -28.25 -5.82
N ALA A 388 32.58 -27.32 -5.02
CA ALA A 388 33.90 -27.49 -4.40
C ALA A 388 33.92 -28.67 -3.44
N LYS A 389 32.89 -28.83 -2.61
CA LYS A 389 32.72 -29.98 -1.70
C LYS A 389 32.66 -31.31 -2.47
N ILE A 390 31.88 -31.38 -3.54
CA ILE A 390 31.78 -32.59 -4.38
C ILE A 390 33.14 -32.91 -5.02
N LYS A 391 33.85 -31.91 -5.56
CA LYS A 391 35.19 -32.11 -6.13
C LYS A 391 36.15 -32.64 -5.08
N LEU A 392 36.18 -32.02 -3.91
CA LEU A 392 37.04 -32.43 -2.80
C LEU A 392 36.76 -33.88 -2.38
N HIS A 393 35.47 -34.24 -2.22
CA HIS A 393 35.08 -35.59 -1.85
C HIS A 393 35.53 -36.63 -2.89
N ARG A 394 35.34 -36.35 -4.19
CA ARG A 394 35.80 -37.23 -5.27
C ARG A 394 37.33 -37.41 -5.28
N GLU A 395 38.09 -36.35 -5.03
CA GLU A 395 39.56 -36.45 -4.95
C GLU A 395 39.99 -37.26 -3.72
N PHE A 396 39.33 -37.10 -2.57
CA PHE A 396 39.60 -37.91 -1.39
C PHE A 396 39.25 -39.39 -1.60
N GLU A 397 38.14 -39.71 -2.28
CA GLU A 397 37.80 -41.09 -2.64
C GLU A 397 38.88 -41.73 -3.53
N LYS A 398 39.38 -41.01 -4.53
CA LYS A 398 40.48 -41.49 -5.39
C LYS A 398 41.75 -41.78 -4.59
N ILE A 399 42.12 -40.90 -3.66
CA ILE A 399 43.28 -41.10 -2.78
C ILE A 399 43.06 -42.35 -1.91
N GLY A 400 41.87 -42.49 -1.31
CA GLY A 400 41.51 -43.66 -0.51
C GLY A 400 41.61 -44.97 -1.29
N GLN A 401 41.08 -44.98 -2.52
CA GLN A 401 41.20 -46.13 -3.42
C GLN A 401 42.66 -46.43 -3.78
N ALA A 402 43.45 -45.42 -4.13
CA ALA A 402 44.86 -45.59 -4.47
C ALA A 402 45.67 -46.18 -3.30
N VAL A 403 45.43 -45.71 -2.08
CA VAL A 403 46.05 -46.25 -0.85
C VAL A 403 45.64 -47.70 -0.63
N PHE A 404 44.34 -48.02 -0.78
CA PHE A 404 43.83 -49.38 -0.65
C PHE A 404 44.46 -50.33 -1.68
N TYR A 405 44.47 -49.95 -2.97
CA TYR A 405 45.12 -50.73 -4.03
C TYR A 405 46.63 -50.90 -3.79
N GLY A 406 47.32 -49.85 -3.33
CA GLY A 406 48.72 -49.92 -2.96
C GLY A 406 48.98 -50.92 -1.85
N ARG A 407 48.16 -50.90 -0.80
CA ARG A 407 48.24 -51.85 0.33
C ARG A 407 47.99 -53.30 -0.12
N GLU A 408 46.95 -53.54 -0.90
CA GLU A 408 46.65 -54.87 -1.45
C GLU A 408 47.78 -55.39 -2.33
N LYS A 409 48.36 -54.52 -3.17
CA LYS A 409 49.51 -54.87 -4.01
C LYS A 409 50.73 -55.27 -3.17
N ILE A 410 51.04 -54.52 -2.11
CA ILE A 410 52.13 -54.85 -1.19
C ILE A 410 51.86 -56.20 -0.49
N ASN A 411 50.64 -56.42 0.00
CA ASN A 411 50.26 -57.68 0.63
C ASN A 411 50.41 -58.87 -0.33
N ASN A 412 49.97 -58.72 -1.58
CA ASN A 412 50.08 -59.77 -2.59
C ASN A 412 51.54 -60.05 -2.97
N ILE A 413 52.37 -59.01 -3.13
CA ILE A 413 53.81 -59.18 -3.34
C ILE A 413 54.44 -59.90 -2.14
N SER A 414 54.12 -59.50 -0.91
CA SER A 414 54.65 -60.14 0.30
C SER A 414 54.27 -61.62 0.38
N LYS A 415 53.01 -61.97 0.08
CA LYS A 415 52.54 -63.37 0.02
C LYS A 415 53.27 -64.15 -1.07
N ASN A 416 53.40 -63.57 -2.27
CA ASN A 416 54.08 -64.21 -3.39
C ASN A 416 55.56 -64.45 -3.10
N VAL A 417 56.27 -63.47 -2.55
CA VAL A 417 57.67 -63.61 -2.15
C VAL A 417 57.82 -64.70 -1.10
N SER A 418 56.95 -64.72 -0.09
CA SER A 418 56.97 -65.76 0.96
C SER A 418 56.71 -67.15 0.38
N ALA A 419 55.78 -67.28 -0.56
CA ALA A 419 55.46 -68.54 -1.23
C ALA A 419 56.61 -69.03 -2.12
N ILE A 420 57.21 -68.14 -2.92
CA ILE A 420 58.36 -68.46 -3.78
C ILE A 420 59.56 -68.86 -2.91
N PHE A 421 59.85 -68.09 -1.86
CA PHE A 421 60.95 -68.39 -0.95
C PHE A 421 60.74 -69.75 -0.25
N GLY A 422 59.52 -70.03 0.20
CA GLY A 422 59.14 -71.33 0.75
C GLY A 422 59.35 -72.47 -0.24
N ARG A 423 58.97 -72.28 -1.52
CA ARG A 423 59.20 -73.25 -2.59
C ARG A 423 60.69 -73.47 -2.84
N CYS A 424 61.51 -72.41 -2.93
CA CYS A 424 62.96 -72.55 -3.10
C CYS A 424 63.61 -73.32 -1.94
N ILE A 425 63.20 -73.07 -0.70
CA ILE A 425 63.71 -73.84 0.45
C ILE A 425 63.33 -75.32 0.33
N LEU A 426 62.10 -75.62 -0.10
CA LEU A 426 61.65 -77.00 -0.31
C LEU A 426 62.45 -77.69 -1.42
N GLU A 427 62.66 -77.02 -2.56
CA GLU A 427 63.47 -77.52 -3.67
C GLU A 427 64.92 -77.78 -3.26
N ILE A 428 65.53 -76.88 -2.48
CA ILE A 428 66.88 -77.07 -1.93
C ILE A 428 66.90 -78.29 -1.00
N LYS A 429 65.90 -78.44 -0.11
CA LYS A 429 65.80 -79.61 0.79
C LYS A 429 65.62 -80.92 0.03
N GLU A 430 64.86 -80.92 -1.07
CA GLU A 430 64.71 -82.10 -1.93
C GLU A 430 66.00 -82.42 -2.68
N THR A 431 66.70 -81.40 -3.17
CA THR A 431 68.00 -81.55 -3.83
C THR A 431 69.03 -82.16 -2.88
N ILE A 432 69.10 -81.65 -1.63
CA ILE A 432 69.97 -82.22 -0.59
C ILE A 432 69.60 -83.68 -0.32
N ARG A 433 68.31 -83.99 -0.12
CA ARG A 433 67.84 -85.38 0.11
C ARG A 433 68.18 -86.30 -1.07
N ASN A 434 68.08 -85.81 -2.30
CA ASN A 434 68.45 -86.57 -3.50
C ASN A 434 69.96 -86.83 -3.55
N ILE A 435 70.79 -85.83 -3.24
CA ILE A 435 72.25 -85.98 -3.17
C ILE A 435 72.63 -86.96 -2.06
N GLU A 436 72.02 -86.86 -0.87
CA GLU A 436 72.22 -87.81 0.23
C GLU A 436 71.82 -89.25 -0.17
N SER A 437 70.69 -89.41 -0.86
CA SER A 437 70.25 -90.70 -1.37
C SER A 437 71.22 -91.28 -2.40
N GLN A 438 71.71 -90.44 -3.33
CA GLN A 438 72.73 -90.86 -4.31
C GLN A 438 74.07 -91.22 -3.65
N LEU A 439 74.51 -90.46 -2.65
CA LEU A 439 75.69 -90.79 -1.85
C LEU A 439 75.52 -92.13 -1.13
N ASN A 440 74.34 -92.39 -0.56
CA ASN A 440 74.03 -93.66 0.12
C ASN A 440 73.89 -94.84 -0.85
N LEU A 441 73.37 -94.63 -2.05
CA LEU A 441 73.30 -95.67 -3.10
C LEU A 441 74.70 -96.00 -3.65
N ASN A 442 75.55 -95.00 -3.80
CA ASN A 442 76.92 -95.16 -4.29
C ASN A 442 77.94 -95.44 -3.18
N ASN A 443 77.50 -95.66 -1.93
CA ASN A 443 78.40 -96.00 -0.84
C ASN A 443 78.99 -97.41 -1.09
N PRO A 444 80.32 -97.53 -1.30
CA PRO A 444 80.97 -98.81 -1.58
C PRO A 444 80.81 -99.83 -0.46
N GLU A 445 80.60 -99.40 0.79
CA GLU A 445 80.32 -100.30 1.91
C GLU A 445 78.96 -100.99 1.80
N ARG A 446 77.99 -100.37 1.11
CA ARG A 446 76.69 -100.99 0.86
C ARG A 446 76.80 -102.11 -0.18
N GLN A 447 77.63 -101.95 -1.21
CA GLN A 447 77.91 -103.03 -2.16
C GLN A 447 78.58 -104.22 -1.46
N LEU A 448 79.50 -103.94 -0.52
CA LEU A 448 80.10 -104.98 0.32
C LEU A 448 79.06 -105.69 1.22
N LYS A 449 78.12 -104.95 1.83
CA LYS A 449 77.02 -105.52 2.65
C LYS A 449 75.99 -106.32 1.84
N LEU A 450 75.82 -106.05 0.55
CA LEU A 450 74.91 -106.78 -0.34
C LEU A 450 75.52 -108.11 -0.86
N GLY A 451 76.70 -108.49 -0.39
CA GLY A 451 77.36 -109.77 -0.73
C GLY A 451 78.30 -109.70 -1.94
N TYR A 452 78.56 -108.51 -2.49
CA TYR A 452 79.59 -108.33 -3.50
C TYR A 452 80.96 -108.25 -2.83
N SER A 453 81.95 -108.95 -3.39
CA SER A 453 83.32 -108.94 -2.89
C SER A 453 84.24 -108.20 -3.86
N LEU A 454 85.16 -107.39 -3.32
CA LEU A 454 86.14 -106.65 -4.10
C LEU A 454 87.42 -107.48 -4.17
N ALA A 455 87.67 -108.10 -5.34
CA ALA A 455 88.91 -108.83 -5.58
C ALA A 455 90.03 -107.87 -6.01
N SER A 456 91.19 -107.99 -5.38
CA SER A 456 92.39 -107.21 -5.66
C SER A 456 93.62 -108.10 -5.80
N PHE A 457 94.58 -107.65 -6.60
CA PHE A 457 95.88 -108.29 -6.77
C PHE A 457 96.97 -107.26 -6.54
N LYS A 458 97.85 -107.48 -5.53
CA LYS A 458 98.94 -106.56 -5.17
C LYS A 458 98.48 -105.09 -5.01
N GLY A 459 97.34 -104.88 -4.34
CA GLY A 459 96.78 -103.55 -4.06
C GLY A 459 96.04 -102.87 -5.22
N LYS A 460 95.88 -103.51 -6.39
CA LYS A 460 95.02 -103.01 -7.48
C LYS A 460 93.74 -103.83 -7.61
N ILE A 461 92.59 -103.16 -7.72
CA ILE A 461 91.28 -103.79 -7.91
C ILE A 461 91.21 -104.41 -9.31
N ILE A 462 90.77 -105.67 -9.38
CA ILE A 462 90.64 -106.41 -10.63
C ILE A 462 89.33 -106.01 -11.29
N ARG A 463 89.42 -105.37 -12.46
CA ARG A 463 88.23 -104.96 -13.25
C ARG A 463 88.06 -105.82 -14.50
N SER A 464 89.12 -106.49 -14.95
CA SER A 464 89.10 -107.34 -16.14
C SER A 464 89.87 -108.64 -15.91
N ILE A 465 89.46 -109.66 -16.65
CA ILE A 465 90.11 -110.98 -16.67
C ILE A 465 91.59 -110.91 -17.12
N LYS A 466 91.97 -109.86 -17.87
CA LYS A 466 93.35 -109.65 -18.32
C LYS A 466 94.30 -109.22 -17.21
N ASP A 467 93.78 -108.76 -16.07
CA ASP A 467 94.58 -108.18 -14.99
C ASP A 467 95.24 -109.25 -14.11
N VAL A 468 94.92 -110.52 -14.33
CA VAL A 468 95.33 -111.65 -13.48
C VAL A 468 95.70 -112.88 -14.29
N ARG A 469 96.67 -113.67 -13.80
CA ARG A 469 97.13 -114.91 -14.43
C ARG A 469 96.76 -116.14 -13.58
N ILE A 470 96.67 -117.30 -14.24
CA ILE A 470 96.42 -118.58 -13.56
C ILE A 470 97.59 -118.86 -12.62
N GLY A 471 97.29 -119.08 -11.33
CA GLY A 471 98.27 -119.29 -10.26
C GLY A 471 98.45 -118.10 -9.30
N ASP A 472 97.93 -116.91 -9.62
CA ASP A 472 98.04 -115.73 -8.78
C ASP A 472 97.17 -115.82 -7.51
N ASN A 473 97.67 -115.28 -6.39
CA ASN A 473 96.94 -115.14 -5.13
C ASN A 473 96.20 -113.79 -5.10
N LEU A 474 94.89 -113.83 -4.94
CA LEU A 474 93.98 -112.70 -4.85
C LEU A 474 93.63 -112.40 -3.39
N ASP A 475 93.55 -111.12 -3.07
CA ASP A 475 92.97 -110.63 -1.83
C ASP A 475 91.53 -110.16 -2.12
N ILE A 476 90.56 -110.86 -1.54
CA ILE A 476 89.12 -110.63 -1.71
C ILE A 476 88.59 -109.95 -0.46
N LYS A 477 88.21 -108.68 -0.57
CA LYS A 477 87.63 -107.92 0.53
C LYS A 477 86.12 -108.10 0.56
N VAL A 478 85.60 -108.53 1.71
CA VAL A 478 84.16 -108.68 2.03
C VAL A 478 83.76 -107.69 3.11
N SER A 479 82.47 -107.61 3.45
CA SER A 479 81.92 -106.62 4.39
C SER A 479 82.58 -106.59 5.78
N ASP A 480 83.14 -107.71 6.21
CA ASP A 480 83.61 -107.96 7.57
C ASP A 480 85.06 -108.47 7.62
N GLY A 481 85.77 -108.56 6.48
CA GLY A 481 87.15 -109.07 6.46
C GLY A 481 87.78 -109.21 5.07
N GLU A 482 88.97 -109.81 5.03
CA GLU A 482 89.74 -110.05 3.81
C GLU A 482 90.11 -111.53 3.69
N LEU A 483 89.83 -112.12 2.53
CA LEU A 483 90.03 -113.54 2.22
C LEU A 483 91.13 -113.68 1.16
N LYS A 484 92.01 -114.66 1.31
CA LYS A 484 93.01 -115.00 0.28
C LYS A 484 92.50 -116.16 -0.59
N SER A 485 92.52 -115.98 -1.90
CA SER A 485 92.09 -116.99 -2.87
C SER A 485 93.12 -117.17 -3.98
N LYS A 486 93.22 -118.35 -4.59
CA LYS A 486 94.16 -118.63 -5.67
C LYS A 486 93.42 -118.93 -6.97
N ILE A 487 93.88 -118.37 -8.08
CA ILE A 487 93.22 -118.57 -9.38
C ILE A 487 93.63 -119.92 -9.98
N PHE A 488 92.68 -120.86 -10.00
CA PHE A 488 92.90 -122.17 -10.62
C PHE A 488 92.55 -122.21 -12.11
N LYS A 489 91.55 -121.41 -12.54
CA LYS A 489 91.08 -121.42 -13.93
C LYS A 489 90.41 -120.10 -14.27
N VAL A 490 90.72 -119.57 -15.45
CA VAL A 490 90.13 -118.35 -15.97
C VAL A 490 89.33 -118.69 -17.22
N ARG A 491 88.04 -118.33 -17.23
CA ARG A 491 87.16 -118.50 -18.41
C ARG A 491 86.56 -117.14 -18.80
N PRO A 492 86.84 -116.62 -20.01
CA PRO A 492 86.13 -115.46 -20.51
C PRO A 492 84.67 -115.84 -20.79
N TRP A 493 83.75 -114.96 -20.42
CA TRP A 493 82.36 -115.09 -20.84
C TRP A 493 82.29 -114.91 -22.37
N THR A 494 81.74 -115.90 -23.07
CA THR A 494 81.29 -115.73 -24.45
C THR A 494 80.15 -114.72 -24.47
N LYS A 495 80.24 -113.67 -25.31
CA LYS A 495 79.21 -112.62 -25.44
C LYS A 495 77.84 -113.24 -25.71
N THR A 496 77.02 -113.39 -24.67
CA THR A 496 75.58 -113.61 -24.82
C THR A 496 74.96 -112.26 -25.10
N THR A 497 74.70 -112.00 -26.38
CA THR A 497 73.80 -110.93 -26.83
C THR A 497 72.43 -111.15 -26.19
N TYR A 498 72.04 -110.23 -25.30
CA TYR A 498 70.65 -110.04 -24.90
C TYR A 498 70.18 -108.64 -25.32
N PRO A 499 68.89 -108.49 -25.65
CA PRO A 499 68.40 -107.50 -26.59
C PRO A 499 68.31 -106.10 -25.99
N LYS A 500 68.47 -105.08 -26.85
CA LYS A 500 68.08 -103.70 -26.55
C LYS A 500 66.58 -103.68 -26.21
N GLY A 501 66.26 -103.70 -24.91
CA GLY A 501 64.92 -103.48 -24.38
C GLY A 501 64.78 -102.01 -23.95
N LYS A 502 63.85 -101.32 -24.59
CA LYS A 502 63.35 -99.99 -24.23
C LYS A 502 62.83 -99.97 -22.78
N LEU A 503 63.28 -99.00 -21.98
CA LEU A 503 62.47 -97.95 -21.35
C LEU A 503 63.38 -97.01 -20.56
#